data_AF-A0A8J8JXJ3-F1
#
_entry.id   AF-A0A8J8JXJ3-F1
#
_cell.length_a   1.000
_cell.length_b   1.000
_cell.length_c   1.000
_cell.angle_alpha   90.00
_cell.angle_beta   90.00
_cell.angle_gamma   90.00
#
_symmetry.space_group_name_H-M   'P 1'
#
loop_
_entity.id
_entity.type
_entity.pdbx_description
1 polymer ?
#
loop_
_entity_poly.entity_id
_entity_poly.type
_entity_poly.pdbx_seq_one_letter_code
_entity_poly.pdbx_strand_id
1 'polypeptide(L)'
;MIAGAITLNVKCMDIVITVLSVGDSVSTIVGTRFGTTRIPYSPRKTVEGSLSGFVAASLASALITGDLAASTFCSAVGMTVESLPTPNDNLTIPIAVALASGWWYGIL
;
A
#
# COMPACT_ATOMS: atom_id res chain seq x y z
N MET A 1 -10.83 27.30 -0.79
CA MET A 1 -9.49 26.88 -1.28
C MET A 1 -8.70 26.14 -0.20
N ILE A 2 -8.56 26.68 1.02
CA ILE A 2 -7.79 26.04 2.12
C ILE A 2 -8.40 24.70 2.58
N ALA A 3 -9.72 24.62 2.77
CA ALA A 3 -10.37 23.38 3.24
C ALA A 3 -10.17 22.19 2.28
N GLY A 4 -10.21 22.42 0.97
CA GLY A 4 -10.01 21.37 -0.04
C GLY A 4 -8.58 20.82 -0.04
N ALA A 5 -7.57 21.70 0.09
CA ALA A 5 -6.18 21.27 0.21
C ALA A 5 -5.95 20.44 1.48
N ILE A 6 -6.58 20.78 2.60
CA ILE A 6 -6.51 20.00 3.84
C ILE A 6 -7.12 18.60 3.63
N THR A 7 -8.31 18.51 3.03
CA THR A 7 -8.96 17.21 2.77
C THR A 7 -8.11 16.30 1.88
N LEU A 8 -7.45 16.86 0.85
CA LEU A 8 -6.57 16.08 -0.03
C LEU A 8 -5.34 15.54 0.71
N ASN A 9 -4.71 16.36 1.57
CA ASN A 9 -3.59 15.92 2.39
C ASN A 9 -3.98 14.80 3.38
N VAL A 10 -5.17 14.90 3.99
CA VAL A 10 -5.69 13.86 4.89
C VAL A 10 -5.90 12.55 4.13
N LYS A 11 -6.49 12.60 2.92
CA LYS A 11 -6.65 11.39 2.08
C LYS A 11 -5.32 10.71 1.75
N CYS A 12 -4.27 11.47 1.44
CA CYS A 12 -2.95 10.90 1.21
C CYS A 12 -2.43 10.16 2.44
N MET A 13 -2.52 10.79 3.62
CA MET A 13 -2.08 10.19 4.88
C MET A 13 -2.86 8.92 5.22
N ASP A 14 -4.18 8.94 5.04
CA ASP A 14 -5.05 7.79 5.27
C ASP A 14 -4.66 6.59 4.40
N ILE A 15 -4.38 6.83 3.11
CA ILE A 15 -3.92 5.78 2.18
C ILE A 15 -2.56 5.25 2.63
N VAL A 16 -1.60 6.13 2.94
CA VAL A 16 -0.25 5.73 3.37
C VAL A 16 -0.31 4.84 4.61
N ILE A 17 -1.03 5.27 5.64
CA ILE A 17 -1.15 4.53 6.90
C ILE A 17 -1.88 3.21 6.68
N THR A 18 -2.92 3.20 5.86
CA THR A 18 -3.72 1.99 5.61
C THR A 18 -2.92 0.96 4.79
N VAL A 19 -2.23 1.39 3.75
CA VAL A 19 -1.41 0.49 2.92
C VAL A 19 -0.25 -0.09 3.74
N LEU A 20 0.41 0.73 4.56
CA LEU A 20 1.43 0.25 5.48
C LEU A 20 0.84 -0.74 6.49
N SER A 21 -0.16 -0.32 7.27
CA SER A 21 -0.63 -1.13 8.40
C SER A 21 -1.42 -2.36 7.96
N VAL A 22 -2.45 -2.19 7.13
CA VAL A 22 -3.36 -3.27 6.71
C VAL A 22 -2.70 -4.11 5.63
N GLY A 23 -2.10 -3.47 4.63
CA GLY A 23 -1.47 -4.16 3.51
C GLY A 23 -0.30 -5.05 3.95
N ASP A 24 0.67 -4.51 4.69
CA ASP A 24 1.83 -5.26 5.17
C ASP A 24 1.41 -6.40 6.11
N SER A 25 0.52 -6.12 7.07
CA SER A 25 0.05 -7.13 8.03
C SER A 25 -0.65 -8.30 7.34
N VAL A 26 -1.59 -8.01 6.41
CA VAL A 26 -2.33 -9.06 5.70
C VAL A 26 -1.40 -9.82 4.76
N SER A 27 -0.52 -9.12 4.03
CA SER A 27 0.50 -9.74 3.17
C SER A 27 1.37 -10.73 3.94
N THR A 28 1.85 -10.32 5.12
CA THR A 28 2.69 -11.15 5.97
C THR A 28 1.92 -12.34 6.55
N ILE A 29 0.70 -12.14 7.07
CA ILE A 29 -0.10 -13.23 7.66
C ILE A 29 -0.47 -14.28 6.61
N VAL A 30 -0.96 -13.84 5.45
CA VAL A 30 -1.35 -14.76 4.37
C VAL A 30 -0.12 -15.39 3.75
N GLY A 31 0.95 -14.61 3.52
CA GLY A 31 2.17 -15.10 2.91
C GLY A 31 2.88 -16.15 3.77
N THR A 32 2.83 -16.02 5.10
CA THR A 32 3.43 -17.00 6.01
C THR A 32 2.57 -18.24 6.24
N ARG A 33 1.24 -18.13 6.19
CA ARG A 33 0.32 -19.25 6.44
C ARG A 33 -0.09 -20.03 5.19
N PHE A 34 -0.25 -19.33 4.07
CA PHE A 34 -0.82 -19.87 2.83
C PHE A 34 0.08 -19.65 1.60
N GLY A 35 1.17 -18.90 1.73
CA GLY A 35 2.06 -18.59 0.61
C GLY A 35 2.82 -19.82 0.12
N THR A 36 2.59 -20.21 -1.13
CA THR A 36 3.26 -21.34 -1.77
C THR A 36 4.25 -20.88 -2.84
N THR A 37 3.91 -19.79 -3.54
CA THR A 37 4.65 -19.27 -4.67
C THR A 37 5.60 -18.17 -4.20
N ARG A 38 6.87 -18.51 -4.03
CA ARG A 38 7.90 -17.52 -3.64
C ARG A 38 8.23 -16.58 -4.79
N ILE A 39 8.52 -15.34 -4.44
CA ILE A 39 8.95 -14.33 -5.40
C ILE A 39 10.42 -14.58 -5.77
N PRO A 40 10.79 -14.68 -7.06
CA PRO A 40 12.13 -15.12 -7.48
C PRO A 40 13.27 -14.22 -6.99
N TYR A 41 13.00 -12.92 -6.80
CA TYR A 41 13.98 -11.95 -6.29
C TYR A 41 13.85 -11.68 -4.78
N SER A 42 12.80 -12.18 -4.10
CA SER A 42 12.58 -11.99 -2.66
C SER A 42 12.10 -13.31 -2.04
N PRO A 43 13.02 -14.23 -1.68
CA PRO A 43 12.68 -15.60 -1.27
C PRO A 43 11.87 -15.72 0.03
N ARG A 44 11.74 -14.61 0.77
CA ARG A 44 10.96 -14.52 2.03
C ARG A 44 9.52 -14.07 1.79
N LYS A 45 9.24 -13.41 0.66
CA LYS A 45 7.90 -12.92 0.31
C LYS A 45 7.25 -13.89 -0.70
N THR A 46 5.93 -13.91 -0.72
CA THR A 46 5.13 -14.81 -1.56
C THR A 46 4.12 -14.02 -2.38
N VAL A 47 3.80 -14.53 -3.57
CA VAL A 47 2.86 -13.88 -4.49
C VAL A 47 1.47 -13.80 -3.87
N GLU A 48 1.05 -14.86 -3.16
CA GLU A 48 -0.24 -14.91 -2.47
C GLU A 48 -0.31 -13.89 -1.33
N GLY A 49 0.79 -13.71 -0.60
CA GLY A 49 0.92 -12.64 0.40
C GLY A 49 0.71 -11.27 -0.23
N SER A 50 1.53 -10.90 -1.21
CA SER A 50 1.43 -9.59 -1.86
C SER A 50 0.06 -9.34 -2.51
N LEU A 51 -0.56 -10.35 -3.13
CA LEU A 51 -1.90 -10.20 -3.71
C LEU A 51 -2.98 -9.98 -2.65
N SER A 52 -2.91 -10.72 -1.53
CA SER A 52 -3.86 -10.55 -0.43
C SER A 52 -3.70 -9.19 0.27
N GLY A 53 -2.47 -8.73 0.47
CA GLY A 53 -2.16 -7.40 0.99
C GLY A 53 -2.67 -6.31 0.05
N PHE A 54 -2.52 -6.50 -1.27
CA PHE A 54 -3.03 -5.57 -2.28
C PHE A 54 -4.55 -5.42 -2.21
N VAL A 55 -5.28 -6.54 -2.18
CA VAL A 55 -6.75 -6.51 -2.11
C VAL A 55 -7.20 -5.88 -0.79
N ALA A 56 -6.60 -6.29 0.33
CA ALA A 56 -6.96 -5.76 1.66
C ALA A 56 -6.67 -4.26 1.78
N ALA A 57 -5.50 -3.79 1.36
CA ALA A 57 -5.13 -2.39 1.39
C ALA A 57 -6.02 -1.54 0.45
N SER A 58 -6.32 -2.06 -0.75
CA SER A 58 -7.17 -1.35 -1.72
C SER A 58 -8.57 -1.14 -1.17
N LEU A 59 -9.18 -2.20 -0.62
CA LEU A 59 -10.53 -2.13 -0.06
C LEU A 59 -10.57 -1.27 1.21
N ALA A 60 -9.64 -1.48 2.15
CA ALA A 60 -9.61 -0.72 3.39
C ALA A 60 -9.40 0.78 3.14
N SER A 61 -8.44 1.14 2.29
CA SER A 61 -8.18 2.56 2.00
C SER A 61 -9.30 3.20 1.17
N ALA A 62 -9.95 2.45 0.28
CA ALA A 62 -11.09 2.95 -0.49
C ALA A 62 -12.29 3.23 0.43
N LEU A 63 -12.53 2.40 1.43
CA LEU A 63 -13.58 2.62 2.44
C LEU A 63 -13.31 3.87 3.29
N ILE A 64 -12.05 4.17 3.60
CA ILE A 64 -11.67 5.33 4.42
C ILE A 64 -11.72 6.62 3.60
N THR A 65 -11.17 6.62 2.38
CA THR A 65 -11.00 7.85 1.57
C THR A 65 -12.16 8.13 0.62
N GLY A 66 -12.98 7.13 0.32
CA GLY A 66 -14.02 7.18 -0.71
C GLY A 66 -13.47 7.25 -2.14
N ASP A 67 -12.16 7.05 -2.35
CA ASP A 67 -11.53 7.12 -3.68
C ASP A 67 -10.90 5.76 -4.04
N LEU A 68 -11.71 4.92 -4.68
CA LEU A 68 -11.29 3.58 -5.08
C LEU A 68 -10.10 3.61 -6.06
N ALA A 69 -10.04 4.60 -6.95
CA ALA A 69 -9.01 4.67 -7.98
C ALA A 69 -7.65 5.02 -7.38
N ALA A 70 -7.60 6.06 -6.54
CA ALA A 70 -6.41 6.44 -5.78
C ALA A 70 -5.93 5.29 -4.89
N SER A 71 -6.86 4.67 -4.16
CA SER A 71 -6.59 3.57 -3.23
C SER A 71 -6.01 2.34 -3.92
N THR A 72 -6.58 1.94 -5.05
CA THR A 72 -6.10 0.77 -5.80
C THR A 72 -4.72 1.05 -6.40
N PHE A 73 -4.52 2.23 -6.98
CA PHE A 73 -3.22 2.63 -7.53
C PHE A 73 -2.14 2.65 -6.44
N CYS A 74 -2.40 3.31 -5.32
CA CYS A 74 -1.46 3.44 -4.22
C CYS A 74 -1.16 2.09 -3.54
N SER A 75 -2.17 1.22 -3.41
CA SER A 75 -1.98 -0.14 -2.89
C SER A 75 -1.13 -1.00 -3.82
N ALA A 76 -1.27 -0.84 -5.14
CA ALA A 76 -0.39 -1.52 -6.11
C ALA A 76 1.06 -1.05 -5.94
N VAL A 77 1.30 0.25 -5.78
CA VAL A 77 2.64 0.79 -5.53
C VAL A 77 3.21 0.28 -4.21
N GLY A 78 2.43 0.32 -3.11
CA GLY A 78 2.87 -0.17 -1.81
C GLY A 78 3.24 -1.65 -1.83
N MET A 79 2.39 -2.49 -2.42
CA MET A 79 2.62 -3.94 -2.46
C MET A 79 3.73 -4.36 -3.43
N THR A 80 3.96 -3.59 -4.50
CA THR A 80 5.13 -3.82 -5.37
C THR A 80 6.43 -3.48 -4.63
N VAL A 81 6.46 -2.39 -3.87
CA VAL A 81 7.63 -2.02 -3.05
C VAL A 81 7.88 -3.03 -1.93
N GLU A 82 6.82 -3.49 -1.28
CA GLU A 82 6.83 -4.57 -0.28
C GLU A 82 7.39 -5.89 -0.84
N SER A 83 7.12 -6.19 -2.10
CA SER A 83 7.64 -7.40 -2.74
C SER A 83 9.16 -7.36 -2.99
N LEU A 84 9.74 -6.16 -3.11
CA LEU A 84 11.17 -5.96 -3.38
C LEU A 84 12.04 -6.40 -2.19
N PRO A 85 13.31 -6.79 -2.42
CA PRO A 85 14.22 -7.18 -1.35
C PRO A 85 14.79 -5.93 -0.66
N THR A 86 13.91 -5.15 -0.02
CA THR A 86 14.30 -3.95 0.72
C THR A 86 14.61 -4.29 2.19
N PRO A 87 15.54 -3.57 2.84
CA PRO A 87 15.92 -3.87 4.22
C PRO A 87 14.86 -3.48 5.26
N ASN A 88 13.97 -2.52 4.95
CA ASN A 88 12.94 -2.04 5.86
C ASN A 88 11.70 -1.58 5.08
N ASP A 89 10.72 -2.47 4.97
CA ASP A 89 9.39 -2.27 4.39
C ASP A 89 8.60 -1.15 5.09
N ASN A 90 8.74 -1.04 6.41
CA ASN A 90 8.11 0.04 7.19
C ASN A 90 8.63 1.44 6.85
N LEU A 91 9.76 1.56 6.16
CA LEU A 91 10.27 2.84 5.65
C LEU A 91 9.98 3.00 4.15
N THR A 92 10.16 1.94 3.35
CA THR A 92 10.03 2.02 1.89
C THR A 92 8.58 2.13 1.44
N ILE A 93 7.65 1.40 2.05
CA ILE A 93 6.23 1.45 1.72
C ILE A 93 5.67 2.87 1.92
N PRO A 94 5.83 3.52 3.10
CA PRO A 94 5.20 4.83 3.30
C PRO A 94 5.75 5.91 2.38
N ILE A 95 7.06 5.88 2.10
CA ILE A 95 7.69 6.83 1.17
C ILE A 95 7.12 6.66 -0.24
N ALA A 96 7.07 5.43 -0.75
CA ALA A 96 6.59 5.18 -2.10
C ALA A 96 5.08 5.51 -2.24
N VAL A 97 4.27 5.14 -1.25
CA VAL A 97 2.83 5.41 -1.25
C VAL A 97 2.55 6.90 -1.08
N ALA A 98 3.35 7.63 -0.29
CA ALA A 98 3.23 9.07 -0.15
C ALA A 98 3.53 9.80 -1.47
N LEU A 99 4.58 9.38 -2.18
CA LEU A 99 4.89 9.92 -3.51
C LEU A 99 3.79 9.61 -4.53
N ALA A 100 3.28 8.38 -4.54
CA ALA A 100 2.22 7.96 -5.45
C ALA A 100 0.89 8.71 -5.21
N SER A 101 0.47 8.81 -3.95
CA SER A 101 -0.76 9.54 -3.57
C SER A 101 -0.63 11.03 -3.78
N GLY A 102 0.51 11.63 -3.43
CA GLY A 102 0.77 13.05 -3.67
C GLY A 102 0.73 13.40 -5.16
N TRP A 103 1.32 12.57 -6.02
CA TRP A 103 1.23 12.71 -7.47
C TRP A 103 -0.21 12.55 -7.97
N TRP A 104 -0.93 11.54 -7.48
CA TRP A 104 -2.33 11.27 -7.89
C TRP A 104 -3.26 12.47 -7.63
N TYR A 105 -3.14 13.09 -6.45
CA TYR A 105 -3.96 14.24 -6.07
C TYR A 105 -3.39 15.59 -6.52
N GLY A 106 -2.25 15.62 -7.24
CA GLY A 106 -1.61 16.84 -7.74
C GLY A 106 -1.07 17.75 -6.63
N ILE A 107 -0.63 17.17 -5.51
CA ILE A 107 -0.04 17.88 -4.36
C ILE A 107 1.50 17.92 -4.48
N LEU A 108 2.07 16.97 -5.23
CA LEU A 108 3.48 16.91 -5.65
C LEU A 108 3.57 17.17 -7.16
#